data_AF-A0A914X2D0-F1
#
_entry.id   AF-A0A914X2D0-F1
#
_cell.length_a   1.000
_cell.length_b   1.000
_cell.length_c   1.000
_cell.angle_alpha   90.00
_cell.angle_beta   90.00
_cell.angle_gamma   90.00
#
_symmetry.space_group_name_H-M   'P 1'
#
loop_
_entity.id
_entity.type
_entity.pdbx_description
1 polymer ?
#
loop_
_entity_poly.entity_id
_entity_poly.type
_entity_poly.pdbx_seq_one_letter_code
_entity_poly.pdbx_strand_id
1 'polypeptide(L)'
;MNAKATSDMNYLVESALESNDSALIDQYKNVFENLTEFIEDCSYNTMKCNLTSNFVPVRNSAYGMCFTFNHLLANMSSNMLVTRAGPNFGLRLRLNVHQSMYMHTTDTAGIRVVVHDQHEHPFPETAGYSAKVGTKTSLGLTMIETTRLPSPYGKCMMDKDKQRRVPYFFPGNYTSQGCIYSCLAMRIAQRCGCLHQE
;
A
#
# COMPACT_ATOMS: atom_id res chain seq x y z
N MET A 1 -7.87 7.14 27.36
CA MET A 1 -8.65 7.26 26.11
C MET A 1 -8.01 6.34 25.10
N ASN A 2 -8.50 5.11 25.02
CA ASN A 2 -7.96 4.05 24.17
C ASN A 2 -8.58 4.17 22.78
N ALA A 3 -7.92 4.88 21.87
CA ALA A 3 -8.19 4.72 20.45
C ALA A 3 -7.60 3.36 20.05
N LYS A 4 -8.45 2.33 20.07
CA LYS A 4 -8.16 1.08 19.39
C LYS A 4 -8.03 1.45 17.92
N ALA A 5 -6.83 1.38 17.36
CA ALA A 5 -6.59 1.60 15.95
C ALA A 5 -7.22 0.44 15.16
N THR A 6 -8.53 0.51 14.94
CA THR A 6 -9.26 -0.33 14.00
C THR A 6 -8.94 0.18 12.60
N SER A 7 -7.79 -0.26 12.08
CA SER A 7 -7.33 0.02 10.70
C SER A 7 -7.41 -1.23 9.82
N ASP A 8 -8.17 -2.24 10.23
CA ASP A 8 -8.49 -3.40 9.40
C ASP A 8 -9.69 -3.07 8.51
N MET A 9 -9.41 -2.70 7.28
CA MET A 9 -10.44 -2.54 6.25
C MET A 9 -11.17 -3.87 5.99
N ASN A 10 -10.56 -5.04 6.24
CA ASN A 10 -11.25 -6.33 6.16
C ASN A 10 -12.24 -6.57 7.31
N TYR A 11 -11.92 -6.12 8.53
CA TYR A 11 -12.89 -6.12 9.64
C TYR A 11 -14.09 -5.24 9.33
N LEU A 12 -13.88 -4.13 8.60
CA LEU A 12 -14.96 -3.29 8.10
C LEU A 12 -15.76 -3.99 6.98
N VAL A 13 -15.15 -4.78 6.08
CA VAL A 13 -15.91 -5.59 5.08
C VAL A 13 -16.78 -6.63 5.81
N GLU A 14 -16.17 -7.41 6.70
CA GLU A 14 -16.82 -8.55 7.35
C GLU A 14 -17.95 -8.06 8.27
N SER A 15 -17.72 -6.98 9.01
CA SER A 15 -18.78 -6.34 9.80
C SER A 15 -19.88 -5.70 8.93
N ALA A 16 -19.58 -5.20 7.73
CA ALA A 16 -20.58 -4.67 6.78
C ALA A 16 -21.50 -5.73 6.19
N LEU A 17 -20.91 -6.88 5.82
CA LEU A 17 -21.63 -8.02 5.28
C LEU A 17 -22.53 -8.65 6.35
N GLU A 18 -22.08 -8.61 7.61
CA GLU A 18 -22.88 -9.02 8.77
C GLU A 18 -23.95 -7.98 9.17
N SER A 19 -23.73 -6.69 8.92
CA SER A 19 -24.65 -5.60 9.29
C SER A 19 -25.60 -5.14 8.18
N ASN A 20 -25.45 -5.67 6.96
CA ASN A 20 -26.20 -5.29 5.75
C ASN A 20 -26.17 -3.77 5.48
N ASP A 21 -25.02 -3.13 5.74
CA ASP A 21 -24.83 -1.69 5.51
C ASP A 21 -24.64 -1.41 4.02
N SER A 22 -25.70 -0.91 3.38
CA SER A 22 -25.74 -0.69 1.93
C SER A 22 -24.67 0.30 1.44
N ALA A 23 -24.33 1.32 2.24
CA ALA A 23 -23.32 2.31 1.86
C ALA A 23 -21.91 1.68 1.81
N LEU A 24 -21.62 0.79 2.75
CA LEU A 24 -20.34 0.10 2.82
C LEU A 24 -20.23 -0.99 1.73
N ILE A 25 -21.33 -1.70 1.44
CA ILE A 25 -21.42 -2.66 0.32
C ILE A 25 -21.20 -1.96 -1.03
N ASP A 26 -21.83 -0.82 -1.26
CA ASP A 26 -21.66 -0.05 -2.50
C ASP A 26 -20.23 0.50 -2.61
N GLN A 27 -19.62 0.92 -1.50
CA GLN A 27 -18.21 1.28 -1.48
C GLN A 27 -17.30 0.12 -1.89
N TYR A 28 -17.54 -1.10 -1.38
CA TYR A 28 -16.75 -2.28 -1.76
C TYR A 28 -16.90 -2.67 -3.23
N LYS A 29 -18.12 -2.59 -3.77
CA LYS A 29 -18.37 -2.82 -5.20
C LYS A 29 -17.60 -1.82 -6.06
N ASN A 30 -17.68 -0.53 -5.74
CA ASN A 30 -16.96 0.51 -6.47
C ASN A 30 -15.43 0.29 -6.45
N VAL A 31 -14.88 -0.12 -5.30
CA VAL A 31 -13.45 -0.44 -5.18
C VAL A 31 -13.05 -1.63 -6.04
N PHE A 32 -13.88 -2.68 -6.07
CA PHE A 32 -13.63 -3.86 -6.88
C PHE A 32 -13.77 -3.57 -8.39
N GLU A 33 -14.79 -2.80 -8.78
CA GLU A 33 -14.98 -2.34 -10.16
C GLU A 33 -13.75 -1.54 -10.62
N ASN A 34 -13.31 -0.56 -9.82
CA ASN A 34 -12.08 0.21 -10.09
C ASN A 34 -10.85 -0.70 -10.26
N LEU A 35 -10.71 -1.75 -9.44
CA LEU A 35 -9.60 -2.70 -9.56
C LEU A 35 -9.63 -3.46 -10.88
N THR A 36 -10.80 -3.95 -11.29
CA THR A 36 -10.96 -4.72 -12.54
C THR A 36 -10.82 -3.87 -13.79
N GLU A 37 -11.20 -2.59 -13.74
CA GLU A 37 -10.95 -1.63 -14.82
C GLU A 37 -9.47 -1.26 -14.91
N PHE A 38 -8.81 -1.07 -13.76
CA PHE A 38 -7.41 -0.69 -13.71
C PHE A 38 -6.46 -1.83 -14.11
N ILE A 39 -6.74 -3.08 -13.69
CA ILE A 39 -5.90 -4.26 -13.97
C ILE A 39 -6.58 -5.16 -15.01
N GLU A 40 -6.26 -4.92 -16.29
CA GLU A 40 -6.82 -5.69 -17.42
C GLU A 40 -6.31 -7.13 -17.50
N ASP A 41 -5.06 -7.37 -17.10
CA ASP A 41 -4.47 -8.71 -17.06
C ASP A 41 -3.44 -8.81 -15.93
N CYS A 42 -3.44 -9.94 -15.24
CA CYS A 42 -2.52 -10.22 -14.15
C CYS A 42 -2.07 -11.68 -14.18
N SER A 43 -0.76 -11.87 -14.17
CA SER A 43 -0.15 -13.17 -13.96
C SER A 43 0.98 -13.10 -12.96
N TYR A 44 1.07 -14.11 -12.10
CA TYR A 44 2.16 -14.31 -11.16
C TYR A 44 2.60 -15.77 -11.21
N ASN A 45 3.91 -16.01 -11.35
CA ASN A 45 4.47 -17.35 -11.49
C ASN A 45 3.75 -18.19 -12.58
N THR A 46 3.52 -17.60 -13.76
CA THR A 46 2.77 -18.19 -14.90
C THR A 46 1.30 -18.51 -14.65
N MET A 47 0.75 -18.23 -13.47
CA MET A 47 -0.66 -18.45 -13.14
C MET A 47 -1.43 -17.13 -13.15
N LYS A 48 -2.71 -17.17 -13.53
CA LYS A 48 -3.60 -16.00 -13.47
C LYS A 48 -3.84 -15.60 -12.00
N CYS A 49 -3.69 -14.32 -11.69
CA CYS A 49 -3.96 -13.81 -10.34
C CYS A 49 -5.46 -13.84 -10.02
N ASN A 50 -5.80 -13.98 -8.74
CA ASN A 50 -7.12 -13.68 -8.23
C ASN A 50 -7.13 -12.24 -7.72
N LEU A 51 -7.77 -11.32 -8.45
CA LEU A 51 -7.73 -9.89 -8.12
C LEU A 51 -8.34 -9.58 -6.74
N THR A 52 -9.41 -10.28 -6.34
CA THR A 52 -10.09 -10.06 -5.06
C THR A 52 -9.26 -10.51 -3.87
N SER A 53 -8.51 -11.61 -4.00
CA SER A 53 -7.73 -12.16 -2.88
C SER A 53 -6.25 -11.77 -2.89
N ASN A 54 -5.69 -11.38 -4.03
CA ASN A 54 -4.25 -11.09 -4.15
C ASN A 54 -3.90 -9.61 -4.01
N PHE A 55 -4.89 -8.71 -4.11
CA PHE A 55 -4.70 -7.27 -4.01
C PHE A 55 -5.49 -6.69 -2.84
N VAL A 56 -4.86 -5.76 -2.13
CA VAL A 56 -5.50 -4.98 -1.06
C VAL A 56 -5.57 -3.52 -1.49
N PRO A 57 -6.75 -2.87 -1.44
CA PRO A 57 -6.86 -1.45 -1.70
C PRO A 57 -6.20 -0.63 -0.58
N VAL A 58 -5.45 0.40 -0.94
CA VAL A 58 -4.81 1.34 -0.02
C VAL A 58 -5.11 2.74 -0.51
N ARG A 59 -5.66 3.60 0.35
CA ARG A 59 -5.88 5.00 0.00
C ARG A 59 -4.61 5.81 0.21
N ASN A 60 -4.39 6.76 -0.67
CA ASN A 60 -3.30 7.71 -0.61
C ASN A 60 -3.82 9.09 -1.03
N SER A 61 -3.51 10.13 -0.27
CA SER A 61 -3.95 11.51 -0.55
C SER A 61 -3.48 12.07 -1.89
N ALA A 62 -2.27 11.72 -2.35
CA ALA A 62 -1.72 12.25 -3.59
C ALA A 62 -2.18 11.49 -4.84
N TYR A 63 -2.35 10.17 -4.73
CA TYR A 63 -2.60 9.28 -5.88
C TYR A 63 -3.99 8.62 -5.86
N GLY A 64 -4.79 8.86 -4.83
CA GLY A 64 -6.12 8.28 -4.69
C GLY A 64 -6.08 6.81 -4.29
N MET A 65 -6.78 5.95 -5.04
CA MET A 65 -6.90 4.53 -4.73
C MET A 65 -5.73 3.73 -5.33
N CYS A 66 -4.90 3.16 -4.47
CA CYS A 66 -3.80 2.27 -4.83
C CYS A 66 -4.20 0.82 -4.55
N PHE A 67 -3.52 -0.14 -5.20
CA PHE A 67 -3.73 -1.57 -5.00
C PHE A 67 -2.40 -2.27 -4.76
N THR A 68 -2.31 -2.97 -3.63
CA THR A 68 -1.07 -3.62 -3.18
C THR A 68 -1.17 -5.12 -3.37
N PHE A 69 -0.31 -5.67 -4.23
CA PHE A 69 -0.18 -7.11 -4.44
C PHE A 69 0.56 -7.78 -3.28
N ASN A 70 0.13 -8.97 -2.87
CA ASN A 70 0.81 -9.77 -1.83
C ASN A 70 0.97 -9.03 -0.48
N HIS A 71 -0.01 -8.22 -0.11
CA HIS A 71 -0.03 -7.51 1.17
C HIS A 71 -0.40 -8.45 2.34
N LEU A 72 0.02 -8.16 3.57
CA LEU A 72 -0.29 -8.97 4.76
C LEU A 72 -1.81 -9.20 4.97
N LEU A 73 -2.61 -8.18 4.67
CA LEU A 73 -4.07 -8.21 4.82
C LEU A 73 -4.77 -8.94 3.67
N ALA A 74 -4.05 -9.42 2.67
CA ALA A 74 -4.64 -10.19 1.59
C ALA A 74 -5.08 -11.56 2.15
N ASN A 75 -6.32 -11.98 1.87
CA ASN A 75 -6.84 -13.27 2.31
C ASN A 75 -6.20 -14.41 1.52
N MET A 76 -4.98 -14.79 1.92
CA MET A 76 -4.17 -15.79 1.24
C MET A 76 -3.65 -16.80 2.25
N SER A 77 -3.75 -18.08 1.90
CA SER A 77 -3.31 -19.19 2.74
C SER A 77 -1.78 -19.28 2.91
N SER A 78 -1.00 -18.54 2.10
CA SER A 78 0.45 -18.48 2.18
C SER A 78 1.00 -17.24 1.46
N ASN A 79 2.09 -16.65 1.96
CA ASN A 79 2.84 -15.59 1.28
C ASN A 79 3.19 -16.05 -0.15
N MET A 80 2.90 -15.20 -1.15
CA MET A 80 3.28 -15.49 -2.53
C MET A 80 4.79 -15.31 -2.69
N LEU A 81 5.51 -16.42 -2.76
CA LEU A 81 6.97 -16.45 -2.92
C LEU A 81 7.34 -16.79 -4.37
N VAL A 82 8.43 -16.20 -4.86
CA VAL A 82 9.01 -16.52 -6.16
C VAL A 82 10.19 -17.47 -5.93
N THR A 83 10.20 -18.62 -6.59
CA THR A 83 11.30 -19.61 -6.49
C THR A 83 12.29 -19.52 -7.65
N ARG A 84 11.94 -18.82 -8.74
CA ARG A 84 12.76 -18.71 -9.95
C ARG A 84 12.84 -17.27 -10.45
N ALA A 85 14.03 -16.82 -10.76
CA ALA A 85 14.24 -15.53 -11.40
C ALA A 85 13.77 -15.56 -12.86
N GLY A 86 13.25 -14.42 -13.35
CA GLY A 86 12.90 -14.21 -14.73
C GLY A 86 11.55 -13.52 -14.93
N PRO A 87 11.33 -12.84 -16.07
CA PRO A 87 10.16 -11.99 -16.30
C PRO A 87 8.84 -12.77 -16.38
N ASN A 88 8.88 -14.10 -16.58
CA ASN A 88 7.68 -14.94 -16.64
C ASN A 88 7.26 -15.49 -15.27
N PHE A 89 8.18 -15.50 -14.29
CA PHE A 89 7.94 -16.07 -12.96
C PHE A 89 7.58 -15.00 -11.91
N GLY A 90 7.87 -13.73 -12.19
CA GLY A 90 7.46 -12.60 -11.35
C GLY A 90 6.02 -12.15 -11.58
N LEU A 91 5.68 -11.00 -11.00
CA LEU A 91 4.41 -10.32 -11.23
C LEU A 91 4.44 -9.62 -12.59
N ARG A 92 3.41 -9.87 -13.40
CA ARG A 92 3.20 -9.22 -14.69
C ARG A 92 1.78 -8.68 -14.75
N LEU A 93 1.69 -7.39 -15.05
CA LEU A 93 0.44 -6.64 -15.10
C LEU A 93 0.29 -5.99 -16.47
N ARG A 94 -0.95 -5.97 -16.96
CA ARG A 94 -1.40 -5.05 -18.00
C ARG A 94 -2.40 -4.11 -17.35
N LEU A 95 -2.07 -2.83 -17.37
CA LEU A 95 -2.80 -1.80 -16.64
C LEU A 95 -3.44 -0.82 -17.60
N ASN A 96 -4.66 -0.40 -17.30
CA ASN A 96 -5.36 0.64 -18.04
C ASN A 96 -5.54 1.87 -17.15
N VAL A 97 -4.92 2.97 -17.55
CA VAL A 97 -4.93 4.22 -16.79
C VAL A 97 -6.09 5.15 -17.13
N HIS A 98 -6.91 4.84 -18.15
CA HIS A 98 -8.06 5.66 -18.55
C HIS A 98 -7.71 7.16 -18.69
N GLN A 99 -6.72 7.50 -19.53
CA GLN A 99 -6.21 8.89 -19.66
C GLN A 99 -7.31 9.92 -20.01
N SER A 100 -8.40 9.49 -20.66
CA SER A 100 -9.55 10.36 -20.94
C SER A 100 -10.28 10.84 -19.70
N MET A 101 -10.11 10.17 -18.56
CA MET A 101 -10.72 10.51 -17.27
C MET A 101 -9.80 11.39 -16.40
N TYR A 102 -8.62 11.76 -16.91
CA TYR A 102 -7.70 12.59 -16.15
C TYR A 102 -8.22 14.02 -16.03
N MET A 103 -7.94 14.65 -14.90
CA MET A 103 -8.20 16.07 -14.74
C MET A 103 -7.29 16.85 -15.69
N HIS A 104 -7.80 17.96 -16.23
CA HIS A 104 -7.01 18.84 -17.11
C HIS A 104 -5.76 19.43 -16.43
N THR A 105 -5.72 19.41 -15.10
CA THR A 105 -4.58 19.85 -14.28
C THR A 105 -3.53 18.75 -14.06
N THR A 106 -3.83 17.50 -14.44
CA THR A 106 -2.87 16.39 -14.30
C THR A 106 -1.73 16.59 -15.29
N ASP A 107 -0.50 16.68 -14.77
CA ASP A 107 0.70 17.01 -15.53
C ASP A 107 1.26 15.82 -16.32
N THR A 108 1.09 14.60 -15.80
CA THR A 108 1.79 13.40 -16.26
C THR A 108 0.86 12.21 -16.36
N ALA A 109 0.96 11.48 -17.47
CA ALA A 109 0.29 10.21 -17.69
C ALA A 109 1.23 9.04 -17.43
N GLY A 110 0.91 8.24 -16.41
CA GLY A 110 1.80 7.20 -15.93
C GLY A 110 1.19 6.33 -14.84
N ILE A 111 1.96 5.36 -14.38
CA ILE A 111 1.64 4.51 -13.24
C ILE A 111 2.74 4.68 -12.20
N ARG A 112 2.35 4.88 -10.94
CA ARG A 112 3.26 4.93 -9.81
C ARG A 112 3.35 3.55 -9.17
N VAL A 113 4.55 3.00 -9.03
CA VAL A 113 4.80 1.66 -8.47
C VAL A 113 5.75 1.77 -7.29
N VAL A 114 5.42 1.13 -6.17
CA VAL A 114 6.28 1.04 -4.99
C VAL A 114 6.53 -0.43 -4.69
N VAL A 115 7.78 -0.78 -4.37
CA VAL A 115 8.15 -2.09 -3.85
C VAL A 115 8.51 -1.91 -2.37
N HIS A 116 7.81 -2.63 -1.49
CA HIS A 116 7.97 -2.53 -0.04
C HIS A 116 7.75 -3.90 0.61
N ASP A 117 8.07 -4.02 1.91
CA ASP A 117 7.81 -5.22 2.70
C ASP A 117 6.30 -5.45 2.90
N GLN A 118 5.85 -6.71 3.04
CA GLN A 118 4.42 -7.02 3.21
C GLN A 118 3.78 -6.37 4.43
N HIS A 119 4.57 -6.05 5.45
CA HIS A 119 4.12 -5.47 6.71
C HIS A 119 4.38 -3.96 6.77
N GLU A 120 4.85 -3.34 5.70
CA GLU A 120 5.17 -1.91 5.63
C GLU A 120 4.07 -1.12 4.91
N HIS A 121 3.79 0.09 5.39
CA HIS A 121 2.93 1.03 4.67
C HIS A 121 3.68 1.66 3.48
N PRO A 122 3.13 1.62 2.25
CA PRO A 122 3.78 2.20 1.08
C PRO A 122 3.69 3.74 1.05
N PHE A 123 4.82 4.41 0.77
CA PHE A 123 4.89 5.87 0.57
C PHE A 123 5.24 6.22 -0.90
N PRO A 124 4.26 6.23 -1.83
CA PRO A 124 4.50 6.42 -3.27
C PRO A 124 5.11 7.76 -3.66
N GLU A 125 4.94 8.79 -2.83
CA GLU A 125 5.54 10.11 -3.03
C GLU A 125 7.06 10.04 -2.94
N THR A 126 7.58 9.22 -2.01
CA THR A 126 9.03 9.16 -1.71
C THR A 126 9.74 7.97 -2.33
N ALA A 127 9.09 6.80 -2.38
CA ALA A 127 9.70 5.54 -2.82
C ALA A 127 9.17 5.05 -4.18
N GLY A 128 8.27 5.80 -4.81
CA GLY A 128 7.64 5.39 -6.06
C GLY A 128 8.54 5.50 -7.29
N TYR A 129 8.41 4.53 -8.18
CA TYR A 129 8.89 4.56 -9.55
C TYR A 129 7.75 4.94 -10.50
N SER A 130 8.01 5.81 -11.48
CA SER A 130 7.02 6.20 -12.49
C SER A 130 7.22 5.41 -13.78
N ALA A 131 6.24 4.56 -14.12
CA ALA A 131 6.21 3.80 -15.37
C ALA A 131 5.40 4.55 -16.44
N LYS A 132 5.95 4.61 -17.66
CA LYS A 132 5.31 5.29 -18.79
C LYS A 132 4.24 4.42 -19.43
N VAL A 133 3.10 5.04 -19.74
CA VAL A 133 2.00 4.45 -20.52
C VAL A 133 2.43 4.08 -21.95
N GLY A 134 1.77 3.08 -22.55
CA GLY A 134 2.04 2.67 -23.94
C GLY A 134 3.36 1.92 -24.14
N THR A 135 4.07 1.57 -23.06
CA THR A 135 5.33 0.82 -23.12
C THR A 135 5.34 -0.33 -22.12
N LYS A 136 6.11 -1.38 -22.42
CA LYS A 136 6.39 -2.44 -21.45
C LYS A 136 7.55 -2.02 -20.55
N THR A 137 7.24 -1.64 -19.32
CA THR A 137 8.26 -1.39 -18.29
C THR A 137 8.63 -2.71 -17.61
N SER A 138 9.92 -2.99 -17.44
CA SER A 138 10.40 -4.19 -16.74
C SER A 138 11.30 -3.78 -15.57
N LEU A 139 10.93 -4.20 -14.35
CA LEU A 139 11.66 -3.89 -13.12
C LEU A 139 12.34 -5.16 -12.61
N GLY A 140 13.66 -5.21 -12.69
CA GLY A 140 14.46 -6.26 -12.04
C GLY A 140 14.68 -5.90 -10.58
N LEU A 141 14.34 -6.80 -9.66
CA LEU A 141 14.46 -6.56 -8.22
C LEU A 141 15.57 -7.43 -7.63
N THR A 142 16.28 -6.90 -6.64
CA THR A 142 17.24 -7.63 -5.81
C THR A 142 16.95 -7.29 -4.36
N MET A 143 16.72 -8.33 -3.55
CA MET A 143 16.45 -8.16 -2.12
C MET A 143 17.79 -8.03 -1.39
N ILE A 144 17.91 -6.98 -0.58
CA ILE A 144 19.06 -6.75 0.29
C ILE A 144 18.51 -6.55 1.70
N GLU A 145 18.88 -7.44 2.61
CA GLU A 145 18.53 -7.32 4.04
C GLU A 145 19.73 -6.77 4.81
N THR A 146 19.49 -5.78 5.67
CA THR A 146 20.53 -5.18 6.51
C THR A 146 20.10 -5.15 7.95
N THR A 147 20.80 -5.91 8.79
CA THR A 147 20.55 -5.96 10.23
C THR A 147 21.54 -5.08 10.97
N ARG A 148 21.04 -4.10 11.72
CA ARG A 148 21.86 -3.20 12.55
C ARG A 148 21.92 -3.69 13.99
N LEU A 149 23.09 -3.58 14.61
CA LEU A 149 23.24 -3.88 16.03
C LEU A 149 22.55 -2.81 16.89
N PRO A 150 21.86 -3.21 17.98
CA PRO A 150 21.25 -2.28 18.90
C PRO A 150 22.32 -1.55 19.76
N SER A 151 21.85 -0.72 20.69
CA SER A 151 22.72 -0.05 21.68
C SER A 151 23.64 -1.06 22.37
N PRO A 152 24.94 -0.76 22.55
CA PRO A 152 25.61 0.54 22.38
C PRO A 152 26.12 0.84 20.96
N TYR A 153 26.01 -0.09 20.01
CA TYR A 153 26.59 0.04 18.67
C TYR A 153 25.75 0.90 17.72
N GLY A 154 24.45 1.05 17.99
CA GLY A 154 23.52 1.86 17.21
C GLY A 154 22.40 2.43 18.07
N LYS A 155 21.78 3.51 17.58
CA LYS A 155 20.57 4.11 18.16
C LYS A 155 19.33 3.70 17.36
N CYS A 156 19.16 2.40 17.17
CA CYS A 156 17.99 1.84 16.47
C CYS A 156 16.84 1.72 17.47
N MET A 157 15.62 2.08 17.05
CA MET A 157 14.40 1.75 17.78
C MET A 157 13.93 0.37 17.30
N MET A 158 13.63 -0.52 18.23
CA MET A 158 13.02 -1.82 17.94
C MET A 158 11.50 -1.69 18.05
N ASP A 159 10.73 -2.44 17.27
CA ASP A 159 9.26 -2.43 17.37
C ASP A 159 8.74 -2.81 18.77
N LYS A 160 9.54 -3.54 19.54
CA LYS A 160 9.25 -3.93 20.93
C LYS A 160 9.53 -2.83 21.94
N ASP A 161 10.12 -1.71 21.54
CA ASP A 161 10.34 -0.56 22.41
C ASP A 161 8.99 0.11 22.66
N LYS A 162 8.29 -0.36 23.70
CA LYS A 162 6.94 0.04 24.17
C LYS A 162 6.77 1.55 24.45
N GLN A 163 7.79 2.37 24.22
CA GLN A 163 7.77 3.81 24.36
C GLN A 163 8.23 4.46 23.06
N ARG A 164 7.45 4.31 21.99
CA ARG A 164 7.53 5.26 20.88
C ARG A 164 7.26 6.64 21.47
N ARG A 165 8.29 7.48 21.58
CA ARG A 165 8.18 8.85 22.13
C ARG A 165 7.23 9.72 21.30
N VAL A 166 7.01 9.33 20.05
CA VAL A 166 6.11 9.97 19.09
C VAL A 166 5.04 8.96 18.70
N PRO A 167 3.75 9.35 18.67
CA PRO A 167 2.70 8.53 18.08
C PRO A 167 3.06 8.14 16.63
N TYR A 168 2.77 6.90 16.25
CA TYR A 168 2.96 6.41 14.89
C TYR A 168 1.59 6.08 14.31
N PHE A 169 1.23 6.73 13.20
CA PHE A 169 -0.14 6.70 12.68
C PHE A 169 -0.35 5.72 11.52
N PHE A 170 0.73 5.17 10.96
CA PHE A 170 0.64 4.26 9.82
C PHE A 170 0.43 2.82 10.29
N PRO A 171 -0.39 2.02 9.58
CA PRO A 171 -0.52 0.60 9.86
C PRO A 171 0.77 -0.15 9.51
N GLY A 172 1.02 -1.26 10.17
CA GLY A 172 2.18 -2.12 9.93
C GLY A 172 3.41 -1.81 10.78
N ASN A 173 4.55 -2.34 10.34
CA ASN A 173 5.85 -2.22 11.00
C ASN A 173 6.37 -0.78 10.96
N TYR A 174 7.28 -0.48 11.88
CA TYR A 174 7.91 0.83 11.95
C TYR A 174 8.80 1.10 10.73
N THR A 175 8.66 2.30 10.17
CA THR A 175 9.55 2.83 9.14
C THR A 175 10.04 4.22 9.53
N SER A 176 11.23 4.59 9.06
CA SER A 176 11.74 5.95 9.25
C SER A 176 10.82 7.00 8.62
N GLN A 177 10.25 6.68 7.45
CA GLN A 177 9.36 7.56 6.70
C GLN A 177 8.07 7.78 7.49
N GLY A 178 7.41 6.72 7.92
CA GLY A 178 6.19 6.81 8.73
C GLY A 178 6.42 7.57 10.05
N CYS A 179 7.61 7.47 10.64
CA CYS A 179 7.98 8.25 11.81
C CYS A 179 8.06 9.75 11.51
N ILE A 180 8.67 10.13 10.38
CA ILE A 180 8.80 11.53 9.96
C ILE A 180 7.42 12.12 9.65
N TYR A 181 6.60 11.41 8.86
CA TYR A 181 5.24 11.86 8.54
C TYR A 181 4.35 11.95 9.79
N SER A 182 4.43 10.97 10.70
CA SER A 182 3.66 11.04 11.96
C SER A 182 4.09 12.23 12.84
N CYS A 183 5.40 12.51 12.91
CA CYS A 183 5.91 13.67 13.63
C CYS A 183 5.43 14.98 12.99
N LEU A 184 5.45 15.07 11.66
CA LEU A 184 4.97 16.24 10.92
C LEU A 184 3.49 16.48 11.15
N ALA A 185 2.65 15.44 10.99
CA ALA A 185 1.22 15.50 11.24
C ALA A 185 0.91 15.97 12.67
N MET A 186 1.64 15.45 13.66
CA MET A 186 1.49 15.87 15.07
C MET A 186 1.88 17.35 15.27
N ARG A 187 2.97 17.81 14.64
CA ARG A 187 3.40 19.22 14.74
C ARG A 187 2.40 20.18 14.09
N ILE A 188 1.82 19.79 12.94
CA ILE A 188 0.77 20.55 12.27
C ILE A 188 -0.47 20.62 13.17
N ALA A 189 -0.92 19.49 13.72
CA ALA A 189 -2.07 19.45 14.63
C ALA A 189 -1.87 20.35 15.86
N GLN A 190 -0.69 20.31 16.49
CA GLN A 190 -0.38 21.12 17.67
C GLN A 190 -0.33 22.63 17.37
N ARG A 191 0.20 23.01 16.20
CA ARG A 191 0.41 24.42 15.86
C ARG A 191 -0.80 25.06 15.19
N CYS A 192 -1.50 24.31 14.34
CA CYS A 192 -2.56 24.82 13.48
C CYS A 192 -3.96 24.36 13.91
N GLY A 193 -4.07 23.34 14.77
CA GLY A 193 -5.37 22.80 15.23
C GLY A 193 -6.09 21.95 14.18
N CYS A 194 -5.43 21.54 13.11
CA CYS A 194 -5.98 20.70 12.04
C CYS A 194 -5.01 19.59 11.64
N LEU A 195 -5.53 18.53 11.01
CA LEU A 195 -4.73 17.45 10.44
C LEU A 195 -4.69 17.61 8.92
N HIS A 196 -3.52 17.33 8.33
CA HIS A 196 -3.42 17.17 6.89
C HIS A 196 -4.10 15.86 6.51
N GLN A 197 -4.86 15.88 5.42
CA GLN A 197 -5.57 14.71 4.94
C GLN A 197 -4.60 13.83 4.16
N GLU A 198 -4.24 12.68 4.73
CA GLU A 198 -3.53 11.59 4.05
C GLU A 198 -4.48 10.51 3.52
#